data_AF-A0A832CKT8-F1
#
_entry.id   AF-A0A832CKT8-F1
#
_cell.length_a   1.000
_cell.length_b   1.000
_cell.length_c   1.000
_cell.angle_alpha   90.00
_cell.angle_beta   90.00
_cell.angle_gamma   90.00
#
_symmetry.space_group_name_H-M   'P 1'
#
loop_
_entity.id
_entity.type
_entity.pdbx_description
1 polymer ?
#
loop_
_entity_poly.entity_id
_entity_poly.type
_entity_poly.pdbx_seq_one_letter_code
_entity_poly.pdbx_strand_id
1 'polypeptide(L)'
;MPTTTCLPREFTIRLKFLSDWHVGSGAGRPGEIDRLLVRDVDGLPYVPAKTLRGIWRDACERLALGLDDGKPGEWCRFVDYLFGSQPALGQRDPTGRHHDPEEVPVESALLVRPARMEGTLRQALLSNPALRSALSFVKPGVAIDPQSGTAREDFLRFEEMGRVGTLLEARCVLNVPDGVGEAASALLVAGLALVERLGGKRRRGAGRCAISLADGGALTPQAAADWLEANPHPPAWPHANGQAAVAPAASTSAEQTAADVWMELDLIIELRGPLAVSYRTLGNVVESLDYVPGTYLLPHVTAKLTRLGWDPRPAIARGELCVLPATL
;
A
#
# COMPACT_ATOMS: atom_id res chain seq x y z
N MET A 1 -19.48 -29.12 -2.46
CA MET A 1 -18.99 -27.88 -3.09
C MET A 1 -17.55 -27.73 -2.65
N PRO A 2 -16.54 -27.67 -3.55
CA PRO A 2 -15.18 -27.44 -3.11
C PRO A 2 -15.13 -26.06 -2.46
N THR A 3 -14.85 -26.00 -1.16
CA THR A 3 -14.55 -24.77 -0.44
C THR A 3 -13.26 -24.22 -1.03
N THR A 4 -13.37 -23.21 -1.89
CA THR A 4 -12.20 -22.53 -2.46
C THR A 4 -11.39 -21.93 -1.32
N THR A 5 -10.23 -22.54 -1.03
CA THR A 5 -9.25 -22.13 0.01
C THR A 5 -8.43 -20.92 -0.40
N CYS A 6 -8.55 -20.46 -1.64
CA CYS A 6 -7.78 -19.34 -2.20
C CYS A 6 -8.66 -18.10 -2.43
N LEU A 7 -8.09 -16.92 -2.13
CA LEU A 7 -8.66 -15.65 -2.55
C LEU A 7 -8.63 -15.57 -4.09
N PRO A 8 -9.69 -15.02 -4.72
CA PRO A 8 -9.64 -14.72 -6.14
C PRO A 8 -8.61 -13.61 -6.42
N ARG A 9 -8.15 -13.53 -7.67
CA ARG A 9 -7.20 -12.50 -8.11
C ARG A 9 -7.65 -11.09 -7.74
N GLU A 10 -8.94 -10.80 -7.89
CA GLU A 10 -9.55 -9.55 -7.46
C GLU A 10 -10.54 -9.84 -6.34
N PHE A 11 -10.39 -9.13 -5.22
CA PHE A 11 -11.27 -9.27 -4.07
C PHE A 11 -11.46 -7.93 -3.37
N THR A 12 -12.51 -7.82 -2.55
CA THR A 12 -12.79 -6.61 -1.79
C THR A 12 -12.71 -6.89 -0.30
N ILE A 13 -12.02 -6.03 0.43
CA ILE A 13 -12.01 -6.01 1.89
C ILE A 13 -12.90 -4.88 2.41
N ARG A 14 -13.57 -5.14 3.52
CA ARG A 14 -14.47 -4.23 4.22
C ARG A 14 -13.88 -3.87 5.58
N LEU A 15 -13.66 -2.58 5.79
CA LEU A 15 -13.16 -1.97 7.01
C LEU A 15 -14.32 -1.32 7.77
N LYS A 16 -14.63 -1.81 8.97
CA LYS A 16 -15.63 -1.24 9.87
C LYS A 16 -14.95 -0.63 11.08
N PHE A 17 -15.19 0.66 11.33
CA PHE A 17 -14.73 1.32 12.54
C PHE A 17 -15.68 1.03 13.71
N LEU A 18 -15.11 0.52 14.81
CA LEU A 18 -15.79 0.16 16.06
C LEU A 18 -15.61 1.24 17.15
N SER A 19 -14.77 2.23 16.90
CA SER A 19 -14.71 3.48 17.67
C SER A 19 -14.45 4.66 16.75
N ASP A 20 -14.51 5.88 17.30
CA ASP A 20 -14.14 7.08 16.55
C ASP A 20 -12.69 6.99 16.07
N TRP A 21 -12.43 7.47 14.87
CA TRP A 21 -11.19 7.22 14.17
C TRP A 21 -10.60 8.50 13.59
N HIS A 22 -9.28 8.50 13.39
CA HIS A 22 -8.59 9.61 12.77
C HIS A 22 -7.47 9.10 11.89
N VAL A 23 -7.55 9.40 10.60
CA VAL A 23 -6.42 9.33 9.68
C VAL A 23 -6.16 10.74 9.19
N GLY A 24 -5.03 11.30 9.62
CA GLY A 24 -4.68 12.67 9.31
C GLY A 24 -4.29 12.84 7.85
N SER A 25 -4.68 13.96 7.25
CA SER A 25 -4.20 14.38 5.92
C SER A 25 -2.77 14.94 5.94
N GLY A 26 -2.19 15.13 7.13
CA GLY A 26 -0.95 15.90 7.30
C GLY A 26 -1.16 17.42 7.31
N ALA A 27 -2.39 17.89 7.10
CA ALA A 27 -2.77 19.31 7.10
C ALA A 27 -3.76 19.65 8.22
N GLY A 28 -3.71 20.89 8.71
CA GLY A 28 -4.66 21.50 9.65
C GLY A 28 -5.34 22.73 9.04
N ARG A 29 -6.44 23.20 9.63
CA ARG A 29 -7.02 24.53 9.35
C ARG A 29 -6.50 25.52 10.38
N PRO A 30 -5.66 26.49 9.99
CA PRO A 30 -5.14 27.50 10.92
C PRO A 30 -6.27 28.18 11.69
N GLY A 31 -6.16 28.19 13.02
CA GLY A 31 -7.11 28.87 13.91
C GLY A 31 -8.37 28.10 14.31
N GLU A 32 -8.63 26.92 13.74
CA GLU A 32 -9.90 26.20 13.98
C GLU A 32 -9.73 24.70 14.26
N ILE A 33 -8.91 23.99 13.48
CA ILE A 33 -8.70 22.53 13.63
C ILE A 33 -7.22 22.19 13.40
N ASP A 34 -6.55 21.67 14.42
CA ASP A 34 -5.13 21.32 14.38
C ASP A 34 -4.85 20.12 13.46
N ARG A 35 -5.78 19.16 13.39
CA ARG A 35 -5.67 18.00 12.51
C ARG A 35 -6.98 17.66 11.84
N LEU A 36 -6.98 17.72 10.51
CA LEU A 36 -8.12 17.33 9.69
C LEU A 36 -8.15 15.84 9.42
N LEU A 37 -9.37 15.32 9.32
CA LEU A 37 -9.61 13.99 8.80
C LEU A 37 -9.39 14.00 7.28
N VAL A 38 -8.66 12.99 6.78
CA VAL A 38 -8.41 12.86 5.35
C VAL A 38 -9.72 12.58 4.59
N ARG A 39 -9.92 13.30 3.48
CA ARG A 39 -11.12 13.24 2.64
C ARG A 39 -10.75 13.04 1.19
N ASP A 40 -11.63 12.39 0.45
CA ASP A 40 -11.47 12.24 -0.98
C ASP A 40 -11.96 13.44 -1.79
N VAL A 41 -11.91 13.30 -3.11
CA VAL A 41 -12.32 14.33 -4.08
C VAL A 41 -13.79 14.75 -3.91
N ASP A 42 -14.64 13.89 -3.35
CA ASP A 42 -16.06 14.19 -3.11
C ASP A 42 -16.30 14.72 -1.68
N GLY A 43 -15.22 14.96 -0.92
CA GLY A 43 -15.26 15.45 0.45
C GLY A 43 -15.68 14.39 1.49
N LEU A 44 -15.65 13.11 1.13
CA LEU A 44 -16.00 12.02 2.04
C LEU A 44 -14.76 11.48 2.77
N PRO A 45 -14.85 11.15 4.07
CA PRO A 45 -13.76 10.48 4.77
C PRO A 45 -13.39 9.15 4.12
N TYR A 46 -12.09 8.90 3.98
CA TYR A 46 -11.57 7.64 3.41
C TYR A 46 -10.29 7.21 4.13
N VAL A 47 -9.82 5.99 3.87
CA VAL A 47 -8.52 5.52 4.36
C VAL A 47 -7.56 5.33 3.18
N PRO A 48 -6.40 6.03 3.17
CA PRO A 48 -5.40 5.88 2.12
C PRO A 48 -4.88 4.45 2.01
N ALA A 49 -4.60 4.02 0.78
CA ALA A 49 -4.01 2.70 0.49
C ALA A 49 -2.73 2.45 1.29
N LYS A 50 -1.86 3.46 1.41
CA LYS A 50 -0.61 3.38 2.18
C LYS A 50 -0.86 3.03 3.64
N THR A 51 -1.87 3.63 4.27
CA THR A 51 -2.23 3.38 5.67
C THR A 51 -2.77 1.97 5.84
N LEU A 52 -3.66 1.55 4.95
CA LEU A 52 -4.28 0.22 4.98
C LEU A 52 -3.27 -0.90 4.71
N ARG A 53 -2.46 -0.76 3.64
CA ARG A 53 -1.37 -1.69 3.32
C ARG A 53 -0.35 -1.75 4.46
N GLY A 54 0.00 -0.62 5.06
CA GLY A 54 0.97 -0.57 6.15
C GLY A 54 0.52 -1.33 7.40
N ILE A 55 -0.73 -1.13 7.84
CA ILE A 55 -1.24 -1.85 9.03
C ILE A 55 -1.48 -3.33 8.75
N TRP A 56 -1.89 -3.67 7.52
CA TRP A 56 -2.05 -5.06 7.12
C TRP A 56 -0.71 -5.79 7.06
N ARG A 57 0.31 -5.16 6.46
CA ARG A 57 1.68 -5.69 6.47
C ARG A 57 2.18 -5.91 7.89
N ASP A 58 2.09 -4.92 8.76
CA ASP A 58 2.51 -5.02 10.17
C ASP A 58 1.80 -6.15 10.93
N ALA A 59 0.54 -6.44 10.60
CA ALA A 59 -0.17 -7.58 11.15
C ALA A 59 0.35 -8.92 10.59
N CYS A 60 0.60 -9.00 9.28
CA CYS A 60 1.21 -10.18 8.65
C CYS A 60 2.65 -10.43 9.12
N GLU A 61 3.45 -9.39 9.34
CA GLU A 61 4.82 -9.50 9.88
C GLU A 61 4.81 -10.06 11.31
N ARG A 62 3.88 -9.58 12.16
CA ARG A 62 3.70 -10.13 13.51
C ARG A 62 3.27 -11.60 13.49
N LEU A 63 2.37 -11.96 12.57
CA LEU A 63 1.94 -13.34 12.38
C LEU A 63 3.10 -14.22 11.89
N ALA A 64 3.80 -13.78 10.85
CA ALA A 64 4.94 -14.48 10.26
C ALA A 64 6.06 -14.70 11.28
N LEU A 65 6.38 -13.68 12.09
CA LEU A 65 7.35 -13.82 13.18
C LEU A 65 6.91 -14.88 14.21
N GLY A 66 5.61 -15.00 14.48
CA GLY A 66 5.06 -16.06 15.32
C GLY A 66 5.18 -17.46 14.70
N LEU A 67 4.98 -17.56 13.38
CA LEU A 67 5.14 -18.81 12.63
C LEU A 67 6.62 -19.23 12.50
N ASP A 68 7.54 -18.27 12.47
CA ASP A 68 8.99 -18.50 12.40
C ASP A 68 9.65 -18.62 13.80
N ASP A 69 8.92 -19.09 14.82
CA ASP A 69 9.43 -19.28 16.21
C ASP A 69 10.08 -18.03 16.84
N GLY A 70 9.55 -16.85 16.51
CA GLY A 70 10.02 -15.57 17.04
C GLY A 70 11.31 -15.04 16.41
N LYS A 71 11.81 -15.66 15.33
CA LYS A 71 12.99 -15.22 14.58
C LYS A 71 12.63 -14.95 13.13
N PRO A 72 13.29 -14.02 12.42
CA PRO A 72 13.05 -13.82 11.00
C PRO A 72 13.37 -15.10 10.20
N GLY A 73 12.34 -15.73 9.62
CA GLY A 73 12.45 -16.99 8.87
C GLY A 73 11.80 -16.92 7.49
N GLU A 74 11.24 -18.04 7.05
CA GLU A 74 10.69 -18.21 5.70
C GLU A 74 9.37 -17.43 5.54
N TRP A 75 8.51 -17.41 6.57
CA TRP A 75 7.27 -16.65 6.53
C TRP A 75 7.53 -15.14 6.49
N CYS A 76 8.52 -14.66 7.24
CA CYS A 76 8.94 -13.25 7.18
C CYS A 76 9.36 -12.86 5.75
N ARG A 77 10.15 -13.70 5.08
CA ARG A 77 10.56 -13.48 3.68
C ARG A 77 9.39 -13.58 2.70
N PHE A 78 8.41 -14.43 3.01
CA PHE A 78 7.20 -14.55 2.21
C PHE A 78 6.31 -13.29 2.32
N VAL A 79 6.26 -12.64 3.49
CA VAL A 79 5.60 -11.33 3.65
C VAL A 79 6.23 -10.28 2.73
N ASP A 80 7.56 -10.24 2.62
CA ASP A 80 8.25 -9.32 1.70
C ASP A 80 7.93 -9.59 0.24
N TYR A 81 7.71 -10.85 -0.14
CA TYR A 81 7.24 -11.18 -1.48
C TYR A 81 5.82 -10.63 -1.72
N LEU A 82 4.90 -10.81 -0.76
CA LEU A 82 3.52 -10.36 -0.90
C LEU A 82 3.37 -8.84 -0.90
N PHE A 83 4.07 -8.17 0.02
CA PHE A 83 3.96 -6.73 0.20
C PHE A 83 5.06 -5.95 -0.51
N GLY A 84 6.05 -6.59 -1.13
CA GLY A 84 7.21 -5.93 -1.69
C GLY A 84 8.23 -5.52 -0.62
N SER A 85 9.46 -5.27 -1.04
CA SER A 85 10.57 -5.04 -0.11
C SER A 85 10.63 -3.59 0.41
N GLN A 86 11.33 -3.34 1.52
CA GLN A 86 11.45 -2.01 2.15
C GLN A 86 12.92 -1.55 2.20
N PRO A 87 13.53 -1.17 1.06
CA PRO A 87 14.95 -0.78 1.01
C PRO A 87 15.30 0.40 1.92
N ALA A 88 14.32 1.25 2.25
CA ALA A 88 14.49 2.36 3.18
C ALA A 88 14.83 1.94 4.63
N LEU A 89 14.65 0.67 5.00
CA LEU A 89 15.04 0.15 6.32
C LEU A 89 16.55 -0.11 6.42
N GLY A 90 17.23 -0.36 5.30
CA GLY A 90 18.66 -0.65 5.24
C GLY A 90 19.08 -1.70 6.28
N GLN A 91 20.07 -1.38 7.11
CA GLN A 91 20.57 -2.24 8.19
C GLN A 91 19.56 -2.57 9.30
N ARG A 92 18.40 -1.91 9.34
CA ARG A 92 17.34 -2.16 10.33
C ARG A 92 16.28 -3.13 9.81
N ASP A 93 16.46 -3.65 8.59
CA ASP A 93 15.58 -4.68 8.04
C ASP A 93 15.72 -5.99 8.84
N PRO A 94 14.67 -6.45 9.52
CA PRO A 94 14.71 -7.68 10.31
C PRO A 94 14.98 -8.92 9.44
N THR A 95 14.69 -8.90 8.14
CA THR A 95 14.95 -10.03 7.25
C THR A 95 16.40 -10.10 6.76
N GLY A 96 17.18 -9.04 7.02
CA GLY A 96 18.56 -8.88 6.58
C GLY A 96 18.73 -8.72 5.07
N ARG A 97 17.64 -8.64 4.30
CA ARG A 97 17.68 -8.53 2.85
C ARG A 97 18.28 -7.20 2.40
N HIS A 98 17.97 -6.12 3.10
CA HIS A 98 18.40 -4.77 2.74
C HIS A 98 19.74 -4.34 3.33
N HIS A 99 20.60 -5.28 3.74
CA HIS A 99 21.98 -4.98 4.10
C HIS A 99 22.81 -4.53 2.90
N ASP A 100 22.47 -5.01 1.70
CA ASP A 100 23.11 -4.62 0.45
C ASP A 100 22.25 -3.59 -0.30
N PRO A 101 22.73 -2.34 -0.48
CA PRO A 101 22.02 -1.31 -1.22
C PRO A 101 21.93 -1.58 -2.74
N GLU A 102 22.67 -2.56 -3.28
CA GLU A 102 22.61 -2.96 -4.70
C GLU A 102 21.52 -4.00 -5.00
N GLU A 103 20.88 -4.59 -3.98
CA GLU A 103 19.80 -5.55 -4.18
C GLU A 103 18.55 -4.89 -4.80
N VAL A 104 18.09 -5.45 -5.93
CA VAL A 104 16.90 -4.97 -6.66
C VAL A 104 15.65 -5.09 -5.77
N PRO A 105 14.88 -3.99 -5.58
CA PRO A 105 13.65 -4.03 -4.80
C PRO A 105 12.64 -5.03 -5.35
N VAL A 106 11.98 -5.77 -4.47
CA VAL A 106 10.93 -6.72 -4.86
C VAL A 106 9.62 -5.97 -5.02
N GLU A 107 8.99 -6.15 -6.18
CA GLU A 107 7.66 -5.65 -6.44
C GLU A 107 6.60 -6.37 -5.58
N SER A 108 5.61 -5.62 -5.12
CA SER A 108 4.53 -6.15 -4.29
C SER A 108 3.58 -7.02 -5.12
N ALA A 109 3.41 -8.29 -4.76
CA ALA A 109 2.40 -9.17 -5.37
C ALA A 109 0.95 -8.75 -5.01
N LEU A 110 0.77 -8.06 -3.87
CA LEU A 110 -0.50 -7.51 -3.42
C LEU A 110 -0.62 -6.01 -3.75
N LEU A 111 -1.69 -5.64 -4.45
CA LEU A 111 -2.08 -4.25 -4.67
C LEU A 111 -3.33 -3.94 -3.85
N VAL A 112 -3.31 -2.83 -3.11
CA VAL A 112 -4.43 -2.39 -2.26
C VAL A 112 -4.86 -0.99 -2.69
N ARG A 113 -6.15 -0.81 -2.99
CA ARG A 113 -6.73 0.51 -3.28
C ARG A 113 -7.14 1.21 -1.99
N PRO A 114 -7.31 2.56 -2.01
CA PRO A 114 -7.82 3.27 -0.83
C PRO A 114 -9.20 2.75 -0.43
N ALA A 115 -9.46 2.63 0.87
CA ALA A 115 -10.77 2.23 1.37
C ALA A 115 -11.72 3.43 1.36
N ARG A 116 -12.87 3.27 0.69
CA ARG A 116 -13.84 4.34 0.44
C ARG A 116 -15.26 3.90 0.78
N MET A 117 -16.14 4.86 0.98
CA MET A 117 -17.58 4.59 0.98
C MET A 117 -18.02 4.33 -0.46
N GLU A 118 -18.67 3.20 -0.70
CA GLU A 118 -19.08 2.74 -2.01
C GLU A 118 -20.61 2.61 -2.11
N GLY A 119 -21.11 2.48 -3.34
CA GLY A 119 -22.50 2.13 -3.63
C GLY A 119 -23.55 3.18 -3.23
N THR A 120 -24.71 2.69 -2.79
CA THR A 120 -25.89 3.50 -2.45
C THR A 120 -25.62 4.46 -1.29
N LEU A 121 -24.80 4.06 -0.32
CA LEU A 121 -24.39 4.91 0.80
C LEU A 121 -23.65 6.16 0.31
N ARG A 122 -22.70 6.00 -0.63
CA ARG A 122 -21.97 7.14 -1.22
C ARG A 122 -22.94 8.13 -1.85
N GLN A 123 -23.86 7.65 -2.69
CA GLN A 123 -24.82 8.49 -3.39
C GLN A 123 -25.74 9.25 -2.42
N ALA A 124 -26.25 8.58 -1.38
CA ALA A 124 -27.05 9.21 -0.34
C ALA A 124 -26.28 10.33 0.38
N LEU A 125 -25.01 10.11 0.72
CA LEU A 125 -24.16 11.10 1.38
C LEU A 125 -23.84 12.30 0.50
N LEU A 126 -23.65 12.10 -0.80
CA LEU A 126 -23.42 13.21 -1.74
C LEU A 126 -24.69 14.05 -1.95
N SER A 127 -25.85 13.41 -1.97
CA SER A 127 -27.14 14.09 -2.12
C SER A 127 -27.58 14.89 -0.89
N ASN A 128 -27.02 14.59 0.30
CA ASN A 128 -27.45 15.19 1.56
C ASN A 128 -26.26 15.75 2.37
N PRO A 129 -26.01 17.06 2.30
CA PRO A 129 -24.91 17.72 3.02
C PRO A 129 -24.97 17.54 4.54
N ALA A 130 -26.15 17.43 5.13
CA ALA A 130 -26.30 17.22 6.56
C ALA A 130 -25.78 15.83 6.97
N LEU A 131 -26.12 14.79 6.22
CA LEU A 131 -25.58 13.44 6.45
C LEU A 131 -24.06 13.39 6.25
N ARG A 132 -23.53 14.08 5.23
CA ARG A 132 -22.08 14.20 5.02
C ARG A 132 -21.37 14.86 6.21
N SER A 133 -21.93 15.96 6.73
CA SER A 133 -21.37 16.64 7.91
C SER A 133 -21.44 15.78 9.18
N ALA A 134 -22.43 14.89 9.27
CA ALA A 134 -22.58 13.99 10.41
C ALA A 134 -21.52 12.89 10.47
N LEU A 135 -20.77 12.62 9.38
CA LEU A 135 -19.71 11.60 9.36
C LEU A 135 -18.49 11.93 10.22
N SER A 136 -18.26 13.21 10.51
CA SER A 136 -17.16 13.67 11.34
C SER A 136 -17.63 14.62 12.45
N PHE A 137 -16.74 14.86 13.41
CA PHE A 137 -16.91 15.86 14.45
C PHE A 137 -15.55 16.35 14.94
N VAL A 138 -15.52 17.52 15.57
CA VAL A 138 -14.31 18.05 16.20
C VAL A 138 -14.27 17.60 17.65
N LYS A 139 -13.18 16.93 18.04
CA LYS A 139 -12.92 16.49 19.40
C LYS A 139 -11.85 17.38 20.05
N PRO A 140 -12.17 18.10 21.13
CA PRO A 140 -11.17 18.80 21.91
C PRO A 140 -10.34 17.80 22.72
N GLY A 141 -9.06 18.12 22.92
CA GLY A 141 -8.14 17.35 23.75
C GLY A 141 -7.16 18.27 24.47
N VAL A 142 -6.80 17.89 25.70
CA VAL A 142 -5.81 18.59 26.52
C VAL A 142 -4.73 17.61 26.98
N ALA A 143 -3.58 18.12 27.41
CA ALA A 143 -2.60 17.34 28.16
C ALA A 143 -2.72 17.70 29.64
N ILE A 144 -2.81 16.69 30.51
CA ILE A 144 -2.85 16.88 31.96
C ILE A 144 -1.42 16.82 32.49
N ASP A 145 -1.06 17.80 33.31
CA ASP A 145 0.19 17.81 34.05
C ASP A 145 0.11 16.75 35.18
N PRO A 146 1.04 15.79 35.25
CA PRO A 146 0.99 14.72 36.23
C PRO A 146 1.30 15.17 37.67
N GLN A 147 1.95 16.32 37.87
CA GLN A 147 2.26 16.86 39.20
C GLN A 147 1.12 17.73 39.74
N SER A 148 0.60 18.66 38.93
CA SER A 148 -0.47 19.58 39.38
C SER A 148 -1.88 19.01 39.18
N GLY A 149 -2.05 18.02 38.30
CA GLY A 149 -3.36 17.50 37.89
C GLY A 149 -4.18 18.46 37.00
N THR A 150 -3.61 19.59 36.59
CA THR A 150 -4.28 20.61 35.76
C THR A 150 -3.98 20.41 34.29
N ALA A 151 -4.77 21.03 33.40
CA ALA A 151 -4.41 21.11 31.99
C ALA A 151 -3.13 21.94 31.82
N ARG A 152 -2.19 21.44 31.01
CA ARG A 152 -0.98 22.18 30.63
C ARG A 152 -1.35 23.37 29.73
N GLU A 153 -0.72 24.51 29.98
CA GLU A 153 -0.84 25.71 29.13
C GLU A 153 -0.41 25.40 27.70
N ASP A 154 -1.14 25.90 26.71
CA ASP A 154 -0.90 25.68 25.27
C ASP A 154 -0.95 24.22 24.78
N PHE A 155 -1.61 23.32 25.53
CA PHE A 155 -1.85 21.93 25.11
C PHE A 155 -3.31 21.64 24.72
N LEU A 156 -4.15 22.66 24.54
CA LEU A 156 -5.47 22.50 23.93
C LEU A 156 -5.33 22.17 22.44
N ARG A 157 -6.03 21.14 21.98
CA ARG A 157 -6.00 20.68 20.59
C ARG A 157 -7.39 20.32 20.11
N PHE A 158 -7.74 20.74 18.90
CA PHE A 158 -8.97 20.38 18.21
C PHE A 158 -8.64 19.45 17.05
N GLU A 159 -9.16 18.23 17.10
CA GLU A 159 -8.91 17.23 16.07
C GLU A 159 -10.22 16.77 15.47
N GLU A 160 -10.26 16.71 14.15
CA GLU A 160 -11.41 16.15 13.47
C GLU A 160 -11.36 14.62 13.47
N MET A 161 -12.43 14.01 13.96
CA MET A 161 -12.59 12.57 14.10
C MET A 161 -13.69 12.08 13.16
N GLY A 162 -13.47 10.96 12.48
CA GLY A 162 -14.53 10.19 11.84
C GLY A 162 -15.30 9.42 12.89
N ARG A 163 -16.63 9.32 12.71
CA ARG A 163 -17.48 8.65 13.69
C ARG A 163 -17.37 7.13 13.64
N VAL A 164 -17.54 6.51 14.80
CA VAL A 164 -17.81 5.07 14.93
C VAL A 164 -18.92 4.61 13.99
N GLY A 165 -18.86 3.36 13.54
CA GLY A 165 -19.84 2.77 12.62
C GLY A 165 -19.54 3.04 11.14
N THR A 166 -18.55 3.88 10.84
CA THR A 166 -18.07 4.11 9.47
C THR A 166 -17.67 2.80 8.81
N LEU A 167 -18.22 2.53 7.62
CA LEU A 167 -17.93 1.37 6.79
C LEU A 167 -17.25 1.81 5.49
N LEU A 168 -16.09 1.24 5.20
CA LEU A 168 -15.31 1.52 4.00
C LEU A 168 -14.94 0.21 3.30
N GLU A 169 -14.83 0.23 1.98
CA GLU A 169 -14.43 -0.90 1.16
C GLU A 169 -13.19 -0.57 0.34
N ALA A 170 -12.26 -1.51 0.25
CA ALA A 170 -11.05 -1.40 -0.56
C ALA A 170 -10.95 -2.59 -1.50
N ARG A 171 -10.72 -2.31 -2.79
CA ARG A 171 -10.42 -3.33 -3.79
C ARG A 171 -8.96 -3.74 -3.71
N CYS A 172 -8.71 -5.03 -3.82
CA CYS A 172 -7.40 -5.64 -3.76
C CYS A 172 -7.16 -6.51 -5.00
N VAL A 173 -5.91 -6.55 -5.44
CA VAL A 173 -5.47 -7.45 -6.51
C VAL A 173 -4.30 -8.27 -5.99
N LEU A 174 -4.39 -9.60 -6.07
CA LEU A 174 -3.34 -10.53 -5.70
C LEU A 174 -2.79 -11.19 -6.97
N ASN A 175 -1.54 -10.89 -7.31
CA ASN A 175 -0.84 -11.45 -8.46
C ASN A 175 0.21 -12.45 -7.97
N VAL A 176 -0.23 -13.67 -7.65
CA VAL A 176 0.65 -14.78 -7.26
C VAL A 176 0.46 -15.97 -8.21
N PRO A 177 1.49 -16.82 -8.43
CA PRO A 177 1.34 -18.07 -9.16
C PRO A 177 0.40 -19.05 -8.44
N ASP A 178 -0.20 -19.97 -9.19
CA ASP A 178 -1.19 -20.92 -8.67
C ASP A 178 -0.68 -21.74 -7.46
N GLY A 179 0.60 -22.13 -7.45
CA GLY A 179 1.21 -22.90 -6.37
C GLY A 179 1.42 -22.15 -5.04
N VAL A 180 1.22 -20.82 -5.03
CA VAL A 180 1.46 -19.94 -3.88
C VAL A 180 0.15 -19.33 -3.35
N GLY A 181 -0.95 -19.48 -4.10
CA GLY A 181 -2.24 -18.85 -3.83
C GLY A 181 -2.82 -19.17 -2.45
N GLU A 182 -2.77 -20.43 -2.01
CA GLU A 182 -3.31 -20.83 -0.70
C GLU A 182 -2.52 -20.22 0.47
N ALA A 183 -1.18 -20.31 0.42
CA ALA A 183 -0.31 -19.72 1.43
C ALA A 183 -0.48 -18.19 1.52
N ALA A 184 -0.54 -17.53 0.36
CA ALA A 184 -0.80 -16.10 0.29
C ALA A 184 -2.17 -15.75 0.89
N SER A 185 -3.21 -16.52 0.55
CA SER A 185 -4.57 -16.30 1.02
C SER A 185 -4.70 -16.50 2.53
N ALA A 186 -4.13 -17.60 3.05
CA ALA A 186 -4.14 -17.91 4.47
C ALA A 186 -3.44 -16.81 5.29
N LEU A 187 -2.22 -16.43 4.89
CA LEU A 187 -1.46 -15.38 5.57
C LEU A 187 -2.18 -14.03 5.52
N LEU A 188 -2.74 -13.65 4.37
CA LEU A 188 -3.44 -12.39 4.18
C LEU A 188 -4.74 -12.33 5.00
N VAL A 189 -5.56 -13.38 4.99
CA VAL A 189 -6.83 -13.42 5.73
C VAL A 189 -6.60 -13.49 7.24
N ALA A 190 -5.65 -14.30 7.71
CA ALA A 190 -5.25 -14.32 9.12
C ALA A 190 -4.69 -12.95 9.56
N GLY A 191 -3.85 -12.34 8.73
CA GLY A 191 -3.32 -11.00 8.97
C GLY A 191 -4.40 -9.92 9.09
N LEU A 192 -5.47 -9.98 8.28
CA LEU A 192 -6.62 -9.05 8.40
C LEU A 192 -7.30 -9.17 9.76
N ALA A 193 -7.45 -10.40 10.28
CA ALA A 193 -8.12 -10.64 11.55
C ALA A 193 -7.32 -10.10 12.75
N LEU A 194 -6.00 -9.96 12.62
CA LEU A 194 -5.12 -9.39 13.63
C LEU A 194 -5.10 -7.85 13.66
N VAL A 195 -5.75 -7.19 12.69
CA VAL A 195 -5.85 -5.73 12.64
C VAL A 195 -6.98 -5.23 13.55
N GLU A 196 -6.63 -4.84 14.78
CA GLU A 196 -7.62 -4.30 15.72
C GLU A 196 -7.81 -2.78 15.66
N ARG A 197 -6.79 -2.05 15.18
CA ARG A 197 -6.76 -0.59 15.24
C ARG A 197 -6.09 0.04 14.02
N LEU A 198 -6.70 1.10 13.49
CA LEU A 198 -6.21 1.87 12.36
C LEU A 198 -6.18 3.37 12.67
N GLY A 199 -5.17 4.06 12.13
CA GLY A 199 -5.04 5.51 12.24
C GLY A 199 -4.22 5.99 13.44
N GLY A 200 -4.34 7.28 13.75
CA GLY A 200 -3.65 7.94 14.85
C GLY A 200 -4.25 7.63 16.22
N LYS A 201 -3.50 7.96 17.29
CA LYS A 201 -3.95 7.86 18.69
C LYS A 201 -4.50 6.48 19.12
N ARG A 202 -3.98 5.39 18.53
CA ARG A 202 -4.32 4.00 18.86
C ARG A 202 -4.23 3.71 20.37
N ARG A 203 -3.26 4.32 21.07
CA ARG A 203 -3.04 4.19 22.52
C ARG A 203 -4.01 4.99 23.40
N ARG A 204 -4.91 5.80 22.82
CA ARG A 204 -5.89 6.65 23.52
C ARG A 204 -7.34 6.28 23.20
N GLY A 205 -7.59 5.05 22.77
CA GLY A 205 -8.94 4.52 22.53
C GLY A 205 -9.52 4.73 21.12
N ALA A 206 -8.92 5.59 20.31
CA ALA A 206 -9.38 5.85 18.95
C ALA A 206 -8.98 4.72 17.97
N GLY A 207 -9.74 4.63 16.90
CA GLY A 207 -9.42 3.85 15.70
C GLY A 207 -9.60 2.35 15.83
N ARG A 208 -10.40 1.85 16.79
CA ARG A 208 -10.74 0.41 16.81
C ARG A 208 -11.47 0.06 15.52
N CYS A 209 -11.09 -1.03 14.89
CA CYS A 209 -11.68 -1.47 13.64
C CYS A 209 -11.68 -2.99 13.53
N ALA A 210 -12.49 -3.49 12.61
CA ALA A 210 -12.44 -4.85 12.12
C ALA A 210 -12.34 -4.81 10.59
N ILE A 211 -11.52 -5.69 10.02
CA ILE A 211 -11.39 -5.87 8.57
C ILE A 211 -11.81 -7.28 8.21
N SER A 212 -12.61 -7.41 7.15
CA SER A 212 -13.17 -8.68 6.69
C SER A 212 -13.27 -8.70 5.16
N LEU A 213 -13.44 -9.87 4.55
CA LEU A 213 -13.78 -9.98 3.12
C LEU A 213 -15.23 -9.50 2.91
N ALA A 214 -15.46 -8.64 1.91
CA ALA A 214 -16.75 -8.00 1.69
C ALA A 214 -17.87 -9.01 1.34
N ASP A 215 -17.52 -10.05 0.58
CA ASP A 215 -18.46 -11.10 0.14
C ASP A 215 -18.54 -12.28 1.13
N GLY A 216 -18.04 -12.11 2.36
CA GLY A 216 -18.00 -13.19 3.35
C GLY A 216 -17.19 -14.39 2.87
N GLY A 217 -16.10 -14.10 2.15
CA GLY A 217 -15.37 -15.03 1.27
C GLY A 217 -15.17 -16.44 1.83
N ALA A 218 -15.02 -17.41 0.92
CA ALA A 218 -14.94 -18.84 1.24
C ALA A 218 -13.87 -19.20 2.29
N LEU A 219 -12.83 -18.37 2.44
CA LEU A 219 -11.80 -18.52 3.45
C LEU A 219 -12.10 -17.66 4.69
N THR A 220 -12.40 -18.32 5.81
CA THR A 220 -12.59 -17.66 7.11
C THR A 220 -11.25 -17.45 7.82
N PRO A 221 -11.14 -16.50 8.78
CA PRO A 221 -9.94 -16.35 9.60
C PRO A 221 -9.52 -17.64 10.33
N GLN A 222 -10.48 -18.44 10.79
CA GLN A 222 -10.18 -19.71 11.45
C GLN A 222 -9.61 -20.72 10.46
N ALA A 223 -10.25 -20.91 9.30
CA ALA A 223 -9.74 -21.81 8.28
C ALA A 223 -8.35 -21.40 7.76
N ALA A 224 -8.08 -20.09 7.69
CA ALA A 224 -6.75 -19.57 7.38
C ALA A 224 -5.72 -19.92 8.46
N ALA A 225 -6.07 -19.80 9.74
CA ALA A 225 -5.21 -20.19 10.85
C ALA A 225 -4.95 -21.70 10.86
N ASP A 226 -5.99 -22.53 10.68
CA ASP A 226 -5.88 -23.98 10.62
C ASP A 226 -4.96 -24.43 9.47
N TRP A 227 -5.05 -23.75 8.31
CA TRP A 227 -4.17 -24.03 7.17
C TRP A 227 -2.71 -23.67 7.49
N LEU A 228 -2.45 -22.53 8.14
CA LEU A 228 -1.10 -22.12 8.54
C LEU A 228 -0.51 -23.09 9.58
N GLU A 229 -1.31 -23.58 10.52
CA GLU A 229 -0.88 -24.59 11.49
C GLU A 229 -0.53 -25.93 10.81
N ALA A 230 -1.31 -26.33 9.80
CA ALA A 230 -1.05 -27.55 9.04
C ALA A 230 0.16 -27.43 8.08
N ASN A 231 0.59 -26.21 7.73
CA ASN A 231 1.67 -25.93 6.80
C ASN A 231 2.74 -25.07 7.48
N PRO A 232 3.67 -25.66 8.25
CA PRO A 232 4.66 -24.90 9.02
C PRO A 232 5.64 -24.11 8.16
N HIS A 233 5.81 -24.50 6.88
CA HIS A 233 6.69 -23.84 5.93
C HIS A 233 5.89 -23.30 4.74
N PRO A 234 6.18 -22.08 4.25
CA PRO A 234 5.58 -21.58 3.02
C PRO A 234 6.04 -22.42 1.80
N PRO A 235 5.20 -22.56 0.76
CA PRO A 235 5.60 -23.24 -0.49
C PRO A 235 6.73 -22.46 -1.17
N ALA A 236 7.48 -23.06 -2.08
CA ALA A 236 8.46 -22.32 -2.87
C ALA A 236 7.77 -21.24 -3.73
N TRP A 237 8.25 -19.99 -3.65
CA TRP A 237 7.79 -18.88 -4.51
C TRP A 237 8.89 -18.41 -5.46
N PRO A 238 8.55 -17.70 -6.54
CA PRO A 238 9.56 -17.09 -7.39
C PRO A 238 10.38 -16.10 -6.56
N HIS A 239 11.60 -16.47 -6.21
CA HIS A 239 12.59 -15.48 -5.83
C HIS A 239 12.82 -14.64 -7.07
N ALA A 240 12.70 -13.31 -6.95
CA ALA A 240 13.24 -12.43 -7.97
C ALA A 240 14.75 -12.73 -8.02
N ASN A 241 15.17 -13.63 -8.93
CA ASN A 241 16.56 -13.74 -9.31
C ASN A 241 16.96 -12.32 -9.71
N GLY A 242 18.00 -11.79 -9.08
CA GLY A 242 18.64 -10.52 -9.43
C GLY A 242 19.29 -10.57 -10.82
N GLN A 243 18.56 -11.03 -11.82
CA GLN A 243 18.92 -11.11 -13.23
C GLN A 243 17.88 -10.36 -14.07
N ALA A 244 17.48 -9.18 -13.60
CA ALA A 244 17.46 -8.06 -14.53
C ALA A 244 18.81 -7.37 -14.31
N ALA A 245 19.82 -7.79 -15.08
CA ALA A 245 21.10 -7.09 -15.12
C ALA A 245 20.80 -5.62 -15.45
N VAL A 246 20.83 -4.77 -14.43
CA VAL A 246 20.97 -3.34 -14.63
C VAL A 246 22.40 -3.19 -15.09
N ALA A 247 22.61 -3.24 -16.41
CA ALA A 247 23.87 -2.82 -16.98
C ALA A 247 24.13 -1.40 -16.46
N PRO A 248 25.31 -1.11 -15.88
CA PRO A 248 25.61 0.21 -15.38
C PRO A 248 25.41 1.20 -16.53
N ALA A 249 24.68 2.28 -16.25
CA ALA A 249 24.49 3.38 -17.18
C ALA A 249 25.88 3.92 -17.56
N ALA A 250 26.42 3.41 -18.67
CA ALA A 250 27.62 3.95 -19.28
C ALA A 250 27.22 5.27 -19.92
N SER A 251 27.59 6.36 -19.25
CA SER A 251 27.71 7.68 -19.87
C SER A 251 28.63 7.55 -21.10
N THR A 252 28.04 7.31 -22.26
CA THR A 252 28.75 7.36 -23.53
C THR A 252 28.05 8.40 -24.37
N SER A 253 28.66 9.59 -24.39
CA SER A 253 28.52 10.57 -25.44
C SER A 253 28.84 9.88 -26.77
N ALA A 254 27.81 9.37 -27.45
CA ALA A 254 27.91 8.90 -28.81
C ALA A 254 27.89 10.12 -29.73
N GLU A 255 29.00 10.31 -30.46
CA GLU A 255 29.09 11.23 -31.58
C GLU A 255 27.98 10.92 -32.58
N GLN A 256 27.06 11.87 -32.76
CA GLN A 256 26.02 11.85 -33.77
C GLN A 256 26.66 11.69 -35.15
N THR A 257 26.51 10.50 -35.74
CA THR A 257 26.85 10.28 -37.14
C THR A 257 25.71 9.53 -37.81
N ALA A 258 25.26 10.10 -38.92
CA ALA A 258 24.19 9.66 -39.82
C ALA A 258 22.75 9.88 -39.32
N ALA A 259 21.91 10.38 -40.24
CA ALA A 259 20.53 10.75 -40.02
C ALA A 259 19.65 9.50 -39.75
N ASP A 260 19.63 9.04 -38.51
CA ASP A 260 18.68 8.03 -38.04
C ASP A 260 17.31 8.69 -37.86
N VAL A 261 16.37 8.31 -38.72
CA VAL A 261 14.97 8.70 -38.59
C VAL A 261 14.37 7.91 -37.43
N TRP A 262 14.25 8.56 -36.28
CA TRP A 262 13.55 8.01 -35.14
C TRP A 262 12.07 7.82 -35.45
N MET A 263 11.56 6.61 -35.20
CA MET A 263 10.13 6.35 -35.20
C MET A 263 9.56 6.69 -33.82
N GLU A 264 8.73 7.73 -33.75
CA GLU A 264 8.04 8.13 -32.53
C GLU A 264 6.71 7.37 -32.40
N LEU A 265 6.42 6.89 -31.19
CA LEU A 265 5.20 6.17 -30.85
C LEU A 265 4.58 6.81 -29.60
N ASP A 266 3.33 7.23 -29.71
CA ASP A 266 2.62 7.80 -28.57
C ASP A 266 2.26 6.74 -27.53
N LEU A 267 2.80 6.91 -26.33
CA LEU A 267 2.44 6.09 -25.18
C LEU A 267 1.30 6.74 -24.41
N ILE A 268 0.08 6.24 -24.61
CA ILE A 268 -1.09 6.70 -23.86
C ILE A 268 -1.14 5.97 -22.50
N ILE A 269 -1.06 6.74 -21.41
CA ILE A 269 -1.10 6.25 -20.04
C ILE A 269 -2.40 6.69 -19.37
N GLU A 270 -3.24 5.73 -19.01
CA GLU A 270 -4.48 6.01 -18.25
C GLU A 270 -4.25 5.78 -16.76
N LEU A 271 -4.24 6.87 -15.98
CA LEU A 271 -4.13 6.79 -14.52
C LEU A 271 -5.48 6.40 -13.90
N ARG A 272 -5.58 5.17 -13.37
CA ARG A 272 -6.77 4.68 -12.64
C ARG A 272 -6.90 5.26 -11.22
N GLY A 273 -6.06 6.22 -10.84
CA GLY A 273 -6.11 6.95 -9.58
C GLY A 273 -4.88 7.84 -9.38
N PRO A 274 -4.79 8.55 -8.25
CA PRO A 274 -3.68 9.46 -7.98
C PRO A 274 -2.34 8.73 -8.00
N LEU A 275 -1.39 9.27 -8.77
CA LEU A 275 -0.01 8.78 -8.89
C LEU A 275 0.92 9.80 -8.22
N ALA A 276 1.85 9.32 -7.40
CA ALA A 276 2.92 10.14 -6.84
C ALA A 276 4.25 9.47 -7.19
N VAL A 277 5.10 10.20 -7.92
CA VAL A 277 6.43 9.73 -8.31
C VAL A 277 7.43 10.31 -7.32
N SER A 278 7.92 9.50 -6.39
CA SER A 278 8.85 9.99 -5.36
C SER A 278 10.19 10.39 -5.97
N TYR A 279 10.61 11.64 -5.75
CA TYR A 279 11.93 12.14 -6.10
C TYR A 279 12.94 11.86 -4.97
N ARG A 280 12.65 12.40 -3.77
CA ARG A 280 13.49 12.19 -2.58
C ARG A 280 12.66 12.31 -1.30
N THR A 281 13.18 11.71 -0.23
CA THR A 281 12.57 11.80 1.11
C THR A 281 13.41 12.71 2.00
N LEU A 282 12.80 13.79 2.51
CA LEU A 282 13.39 14.71 3.48
C LEU A 282 12.66 14.53 4.82
N GLY A 283 13.18 13.66 5.67
CA GLY A 283 12.56 13.31 6.95
C GLY A 283 11.18 12.67 6.75
N ASN A 284 10.12 13.36 7.15
CA ASN A 284 8.73 12.90 7.02
C ASN A 284 8.03 13.38 5.74
N VAL A 285 8.72 14.13 4.88
CA VAL A 285 8.18 14.67 3.63
C VAL A 285 8.79 13.91 2.45
N VAL A 286 7.94 13.46 1.53
CA VAL A 286 8.37 12.89 0.25
C VAL A 286 8.10 13.94 -0.82
N GLU A 287 9.15 14.45 -1.43
CA GLU A 287 9.02 15.30 -2.62
C GLU A 287 8.69 14.40 -3.81
N SER A 288 7.75 14.84 -4.65
CA SER A 288 7.34 14.12 -5.86
C SER A 288 7.67 14.90 -7.12
N LEU A 289 7.92 14.18 -8.21
CA LEU A 289 7.98 14.74 -9.56
C LEU A 289 6.56 15.01 -10.09
N ASP A 290 6.46 16.00 -10.97
CA ASP A 290 5.26 16.37 -11.73
C ASP A 290 5.12 15.60 -13.06
N TYR A 291 6.09 14.75 -13.37
CA TYR A 291 6.09 13.83 -14.51
C TYR A 291 6.48 12.41 -14.08
N VAL A 292 6.22 11.43 -14.93
CA VAL A 292 6.72 10.05 -14.75
C VAL A 292 7.98 9.87 -15.59
N PRO A 293 9.17 9.67 -14.98
CA PRO A 293 10.40 9.45 -15.73
C PRO A 293 10.25 8.27 -16.71
N GLY A 294 10.80 8.40 -17.90
CA GLY A 294 10.74 7.34 -18.92
C GLY A 294 11.37 6.02 -18.44
N THR A 295 12.35 6.10 -17.53
CA THR A 295 12.95 4.93 -16.86
C THR A 295 11.95 4.13 -16.02
N TYR A 296 10.91 4.76 -15.48
CA TYR A 296 9.86 4.09 -14.71
C TYR A 296 8.85 3.39 -15.64
N LEU A 297 8.72 3.90 -16.87
CA LEU A 297 7.83 3.37 -17.90
C LEU A 297 8.48 2.26 -18.71
N LEU A 298 9.81 2.26 -18.79
CA LEU A 298 10.60 1.33 -19.58
C LEU A 298 10.32 -0.16 -19.28
N PRO A 299 10.16 -0.62 -18.02
CA PRO A 299 9.81 -2.01 -17.75
C PRO A 299 8.43 -2.39 -18.31
N HIS A 300 7.46 -1.48 -18.27
CA HIS A 300 6.10 -1.71 -18.77
C HIS A 300 6.07 -1.74 -20.31
N VAL A 301 6.80 -0.82 -20.95
CA VAL A 301 6.98 -0.82 -22.41
C VAL A 301 7.69 -2.10 -22.86
N THR A 302 8.76 -2.47 -22.16
CA THR A 302 9.53 -3.69 -22.44
C THR A 302 8.66 -4.94 -22.35
N ALA A 303 7.92 -5.10 -21.26
CA ALA A 303 7.02 -6.25 -21.07
C ALA A 303 5.95 -6.34 -22.17
N LYS A 304 5.42 -5.20 -22.65
CA LYS A 304 4.42 -5.17 -23.72
C LYS A 304 5.03 -5.55 -25.06
N LEU A 305 6.22 -5.06 -25.37
CA LEU A 305 6.94 -5.38 -26.61
C LEU A 305 7.38 -6.84 -26.68
N THR A 306 7.85 -7.40 -25.55
CA THR A 306 8.16 -8.83 -25.46
C THR A 306 6.93 -9.71 -25.70
N ARG A 307 5.75 -9.31 -25.21
CA ARG A 307 4.49 -10.00 -25.52
C ARG A 307 4.08 -9.92 -26.99
N LEU A 308 4.53 -8.89 -27.70
CA LEU A 308 4.32 -8.73 -29.15
C LEU A 308 5.37 -9.50 -29.97
N GLY A 309 6.27 -10.25 -29.32
CA GLY A 309 7.28 -11.07 -29.99
C GLY A 309 8.58 -10.35 -30.33
N TRP A 310 8.80 -9.13 -29.81
CA TRP A 310 10.04 -8.38 -30.01
C TRP A 310 10.82 -8.29 -28.69
N ASP A 311 12.12 -8.62 -28.69
CA ASP A 311 12.98 -8.42 -27.53
C ASP A 311 13.64 -7.02 -27.57
N PRO A 312 13.19 -6.06 -26.73
CA PRO A 312 13.68 -4.69 -26.75
C PRO A 312 15.02 -4.51 -26.03
N ARG A 313 15.50 -5.49 -25.26
CA ARG A 313 16.68 -5.33 -24.38
C ARG A 313 17.96 -4.95 -25.14
N PRO A 314 18.29 -5.56 -26.30
CA PRO A 314 19.48 -5.17 -27.06
C PRO A 314 19.39 -3.75 -27.61
N ALA A 315 18.19 -3.31 -28.02
CA ALA A 315 17.95 -1.97 -28.55
C ALA A 315 18.04 -0.90 -27.45
N ILE A 316 17.52 -1.18 -26.25
CA ILE A 316 17.67 -0.30 -25.08
C ILE A 316 19.17 -0.13 -24.72
N ALA A 317 19.92 -1.23 -24.68
CA ALA A 317 21.35 -1.20 -24.33
C ALA A 317 22.20 -0.42 -25.33
N ARG A 318 21.82 -0.42 -26.61
CA ARG A 318 22.47 0.37 -27.68
C ARG A 318 21.93 1.80 -27.80
N GLY A 319 20.94 2.18 -26.98
CA GLY A 319 20.31 3.49 -27.06
C GLY A 319 19.46 3.69 -28.32
N GLU A 320 19.02 2.61 -28.97
CA GLU A 320 18.16 2.59 -30.16
C GLU A 320 16.66 2.60 -29.80
N LEU A 321 16.34 2.36 -28.52
CA LEU A 321 14.99 2.49 -27.97
C LEU A 321 15.05 3.36 -26.71
N CYS A 322 14.39 4.51 -26.76
CA CYS A 322 14.24 5.40 -25.61
C CYS A 322 12.75 5.54 -25.24
N VAL A 323 12.49 5.63 -23.94
CA VAL A 323 11.15 6.01 -23.45
C VAL A 323 11.30 7.38 -22.83
N LEU A 324 10.54 8.34 -23.36
CA LEU A 324 10.56 9.71 -22.87
C LEU A 324 9.73 9.85 -21.58
N PRO A 325 10.01 10.87 -20.75
CA PRO A 325 9.17 11.19 -19.60
C PRO A 325 7.71 11.40 -20.02
N ALA A 326 6.77 10.81 -19.29
CA ALA A 326 5.36 11.11 -19.46
C ALA A 326 4.99 12.34 -18.64
N THR A 327 4.71 13.43 -19.34
CA THR A 327 4.23 14.69 -18.78
C THR A 327 2.72 14.81 -18.99
N LEU A 328 2.08 15.66 -18.19
CA LEU A 328 0.68 16.08 -18.40
C LEU A 328 0.56 17.10 -19.52
#